data_AF-A0A1F7CML0-F1
#
_entry.id   AF-A0A1F7CML0-F1
#
_cell.length_a   1.000
_cell.length_b   1.000
_cell.length_c   1.000
_cell.angle_alpha   90.00
_cell.angle_beta   90.00
_cell.angle_gamma   90.00
#
_symmetry.space_group_name_H-M   'P 1'
#
loop_
_entity.id
_entity.type
_entity.pdbx_description
1 polymer ?
#
loop_
_entity_poly.entity_id
_entity_poly.type
_entity_poly.pdbx_seq_one_letter_code
_entity_poly.pdbx_strand_id
1 'polypeptide(L)' 'MILIHAIMYVMTFGKGLTLRQYSPFLRDKKERARRIVDAAERNSVIEGLPRFGKERKEHFMKKLTKGA' A
#
# COMPACT_ATOMS: atom_id res chain seq x y z
N MET A 1 3.76 23.56 33.69
CA MET A 1 2.72 22.71 33.04
C MET A 1 3.09 22.38 31.58
N ILE A 2 4.30 21.89 31.32
CA ILE A 2 4.76 21.53 29.95
C ILE A 2 4.81 20.00 29.76
N LEU A 3 4.94 19.25 30.86
CA LEU A 3 5.11 17.79 30.82
C LEU A 3 3.83 17.02 30.44
N ILE A 4 2.65 17.54 30.78
CA ILE A 4 1.37 16.86 30.47
C ILE A 4 1.04 16.93 28.96
N HIS A 5 1.37 18.04 28.28
CA HIS A 5 1.14 18.18 26.84
C HIS A 5 2.02 17.23 26.02
N ALA A 6 3.27 17.01 26.41
CA ALA A 6 4.17 16.08 25.72
C ALA A 6 3.70 14.62 25.86
N ILE A 7 3.24 14.21 27.04
CA ILE A 7 2.71 12.85 27.28
C ILE A 7 1.42 12.63 26.48
N MET A 8 0.53 13.63 26.41
CA MET A 8 -0.71 13.53 25.66
C MET A 8 -0.49 13.47 24.14
N TYR A 9 0.52 14.17 23.61
CA TYR A 9 0.91 14.09 22.19
C TYR A 9 1.47 12.71 21.82
N VAL A 10 2.32 12.13 22.68
CA VAL A 10 2.85 10.75 22.52
C VAL A 10 1.73 9.70 22.50
N MET A 11 0.66 9.90 23.28
CA MET A 11 -0.48 8.96 23.35
C MET A 11 -1.43 8.99 22.14
N THR A 12 -1.19 9.84 21.15
CA THR A 12 -1.99 9.93 19.90
C THR A 12 -1.25 9.41 18.68
N PHE A 13 0.04 9.09 18.80
CA PHE A 13 0.80 8.48 17.73
C PHE A 13 0.22 7.09 17.44
N GLY A 14 -0.32 6.89 16.24
CA GLY A 14 -0.97 5.64 15.83
C GLY A 14 -2.49 5.54 16.06
N LYS A 15 -3.15 6.58 16.61
CA LYS A 15 -4.62 6.63 16.72
C LYS A 15 -5.33 7.18 15.46
N GLY A 16 -4.60 7.38 14.37
CA GLY A 16 -5.17 7.77 13.08
C GLY A 16 -5.94 6.63 12.42
N LEU A 17 -6.79 6.97 11.46
CA LEU A 17 -7.42 5.98 10.60
C LEU A 17 -6.33 5.10 9.97
N THR A 18 -6.51 3.77 10.03
CA THR A 18 -5.62 2.86 9.33
C THR A 18 -5.66 3.16 7.82
N LEU A 19 -4.58 2.84 7.09
CA LEU A 19 -4.56 2.98 5.63
C LEU A 19 -5.79 2.31 4.99
N ARG A 20 -6.22 1.16 5.52
CA ARG A 20 -7.40 0.42 5.06
C ARG A 20 -8.73 1.13 5.34
N GLN A 21 -8.78 1.97 6.37
CA GLN A 21 -9.91 2.84 6.65
C GLN A 21 -9.89 4.10 5.78
N TYR A 22 -8.70 4.65 5.53
CA TYR A 22 -8.51 5.86 4.72
C TYR A 22 -8.72 5.62 3.21
N SER A 23 -8.45 4.40 2.74
CA SER A 23 -8.54 4.04 1.32
C SER A 23 -9.46 2.84 1.10
N PRO A 24 -10.68 3.05 0.56
CA PRO A 24 -11.61 1.95 0.28
C PRO A 24 -11.05 0.95 -0.74
N PHE A 25 -10.14 1.39 -1.61
CA PHE A 25 -9.44 0.56 -2.59
C PHE A 25 -8.54 -0.51 -1.95
N LEU A 26 -8.13 -0.32 -0.69
CA LEU A 26 -7.38 -1.33 0.05
C LEU A 26 -8.29 -2.43 0.64
N ARG A 27 -9.61 -2.22 0.67
CA ARG A 27 -10.59 -3.24 1.10
C ARG A 27 -10.90 -4.21 -0.04
N ASP A 28 -11.02 -3.70 -1.25
CA ASP A 28 -11.13 -4.53 -2.46
C ASP A 28 -9.78 -5.17 -2.78
N LYS A 29 -9.75 -6.51 -2.72
CA LYS A 29 -8.55 -7.31 -2.97
C LYS A 29 -8.02 -7.14 -4.40
N LYS A 30 -8.90 -7.05 -5.39
CA LYS A 30 -8.55 -6.93 -6.81
C LYS A 30 -8.00 -5.55 -7.10
N GLU A 31 -8.67 -4.51 -6.61
CA GLU A 31 -8.22 -3.13 -6.81
C GLU A 31 -6.92 -2.83 -6.03
N ARG A 32 -6.77 -3.38 -4.82
CA ARG A 32 -5.51 -3.32 -4.08
C ARG A 32 -4.36 -3.97 -4.86
N ALA A 33 -4.57 -5.19 -5.36
CA ALA A 33 -3.56 -5.89 -6.16
C ALA A 33 -3.18 -5.10 -7.42
N ARG A 34 -4.16 -4.54 -8.13
CA ARG A 34 -3.92 -3.71 -9.32
C ARG A 34 -3.00 -2.53 -9.01
N ARG A 35 -3.31 -1.78 -7.95
CA ARG A 35 -2.52 -0.60 -7.54
C ARG A 35 -1.10 -0.97 -7.11
N ILE A 36 -0.92 -2.11 -6.44
CA ILE A 36 0.42 -2.61 -6.08
C ILE A 36 1.22 -2.91 -7.34
N VAL A 37 0.63 -3.62 -8.32
CA VAL A 37 1.31 -3.95 -9.58
C VAL A 37 1.65 -2.69 -10.38
N ASP A 38 0.73 -1.74 -10.48
CA ASP A 38 0.95 -0.47 -11.18
C ASP A 38 2.05 0.38 -10.52
N ALA A 39 2.09 0.43 -9.18
CA ALA A 39 3.15 1.12 -8.45
C ALA A 39 4.51 0.44 -8.64
N ALA A 40 4.55 -0.89 -8.53
CA ALA A 40 5.77 -1.67 -8.72
C ALA A 40 6.32 -1.54 -10.14
N GLU A 41 5.46 -1.53 -11.15
CA GLU A 41 5.89 -1.30 -12.54
C GLU A 41 6.48 0.09 -12.74
N ARG A 42 5.82 1.14 -12.23
CA ARG A 42 6.35 2.51 -12.33
C ARG A 42 7.71 2.64 -11.64
N ASN A 43 7.85 2.08 -10.44
CA ASN A 43 9.12 2.11 -9.73
C ASN A 43 10.20 1.31 -10.48
N SER A 44 9.84 0.18 -11.09
CA SER A 44 10.77 -0.61 -11.92
C SER A 44 11.32 0.21 -13.08
N VAL A 45 10.47 1.01 -13.74
CA VAL A 45 10.92 1.90 -14.83
C VAL A 45 11.90 2.97 -14.32
N ILE A 46 11.70 3.51 -13.11
CA ILE A 46 12.63 4.47 -12.49
C ILE A 46 14.00 3.82 -12.25
N GLU A 47 14.02 2.54 -11.86
CA GLU A 47 15.24 1.74 -11.66
C GLU A 47 15.87 1.24 -12.98
N GLY A 48 15.37 1.67 -14.14
CA GLY A 48 15.86 1.23 -15.46
C GLY A 48 15.47 -0.20 -15.84
N LEU A 49 14.55 -0.83 -15.09
CA LEU A 49 14.04 -2.16 -15.39
C LEU A 49 12.94 -2.09 -16.48
N PRO A 50 12.81 -3.12 -17.32
CA PRO A 50 11.77 -3.17 -18.33
C PRO A 50 10.38 -3.21 -17.67
N ARG A 51 9.40 -2.62 -18.37
CA ARG A 51 7.99 -2.70 -17.98
C ARG A 51 7.54 -4.15 -17.80
N PHE A 52 6.49 -4.33 -17.00
CA PHE A 52 5.93 -5.65 -16.81
C PHE A 52 5.20 -6.07 -18.07
N GLY A 53 5.67 -7.14 -18.71
CA GLY A 53 4.91 -7.82 -19.76
C GLY A 53 3.57 -8.34 -19.22
N LYS A 54 2.62 -8.59 -20.12
CA LYS A 54 1.27 -9.06 -19.79
C LYS A 54 1.28 -10.28 -18.87
N GLU A 55 2.13 -11.26 -19.18
CA GLU A 55 2.28 -12.50 -18.39
C GLU A 55 2.77 -12.23 -16.96
N ARG A 56 3.76 -11.33 -16.79
CA ARG A 56 4.25 -10.95 -15.45
C ARG A 56 3.17 -10.23 -14.65
N LYS A 57 2.41 -9.33 -15.27
CA LYS A 57 1.27 -8.66 -14.61
C LYS A 57 0.23 -9.66 -14.15
N GLU A 58 -0.17 -10.60 -15.01
CA GLU A 58 -1.13 -11.64 -14.67
C GLU A 58 -0.62 -12.55 -13.54
N HIS A 59 0.67 -12.91 -13.57
CA HIS A 59 1.32 -13.68 -12.51
C HIS A 59 1.25 -12.96 -11.16
N PHE A 60 1.64 -11.68 -11.11
CA PHE A 60 1.60 -10.89 -9.88
C PHE A 60 0.17 -10.68 -9.38
N MET A 61 -0.77 -10.38 -10.26
CA MET A 61 -2.18 -10.26 -9.91
C MET A 61 -2.73 -11.56 -9.30
N LYS A 62 -2.40 -12.73 -9.88
CA LYS A 62 -2.82 -14.03 -9.35
C LYS A 62 -2.22 -14.32 -7.97
N LYS A 63 -0.94 -13.98 -7.73
CA LYS A 63 -0.29 -14.17 -6.42
C LYS A 63 -0.87 -13.24 -5.35
N LEU A 64 -1.01 -11.95 -5.65
CA LEU A 64 -1.52 -10.94 -4.72
C LEU A 64 -3.00 -11.15 -4.37
N THR A 65 -3.76 -11.81 -5.24
CA THR A 65 -5.16 -12.18 -5.00
C THR A 65 -5.35 -13.58 -4.43
N LYS A 66 -4.36 -14.48 -4.46
CA LYS A 66 -4.44 -15.79 -3.78
C LYS A 66 -4.00 -15.74 -2.31
N GLY A 67 -3.00 -14.94 -1.96
CA GLY A 67 -2.36 -14.95 -0.63
C GLY A 67 -2.91 -13.97 0.40
N ALA A 68 -4.17 -13.53 0.29
CA ALA A 68 -4.77 -12.56 1.21
C ALA A 68 -6.19 -12.92 1.62
#